data_AF-A0A6B3EVU1-F1
#
_entry.id   AF-A0A6B3EVU1-F1
#
_cell.length_a   1.000
_cell.length_b   1.000
_cell.length_c   1.000
_cell.angle_alpha   90.00
_cell.angle_beta   90.00
_cell.angle_gamma   90.00
#
_symmetry.space_group_name_H-M   'P 1'
#
loop_
_entity.id
_entity.type
_entity.pdbx_description
1 polymer ?
#
loop_
_entity_poly.entity_id
_entity_poly.type
_entity_poly.pdbx_seq_one_letter_code
_entity_poly.pdbx_strand_id
1 'polypeptide(L)'
;RMSRPAEEMLYMAMEDFRVDVIVGKGPGATAIPLELPPFTLVGATTRAGLLPPPLRDRFGFTAHMEFYAPAELERVIHRSARLLDVAIDPAGAAEIAGRSRGTPRIANRLLRRVRDYAQVKADGHITEDI
;
A
#
# COMPACT_ATOMS: atom_id res chain seq x y z
N ARG A 1 6.88 -5.62 16.29
CA ARG A 1 7.78 -4.45 16.36
C ARG A 1 9.13 -4.92 15.83
N MET A 2 9.82 -4.09 15.05
CA MET A 2 11.18 -4.44 14.59
C MET A 2 12.09 -4.55 15.82
N SER A 3 13.01 -5.52 15.80
CA SER A 3 13.98 -5.67 16.87
C SER A 3 15.01 -4.55 16.77
N ARG A 4 15.55 -4.11 17.91
CA ARG A 4 16.58 -3.06 17.95
C ARG A 4 17.79 -3.38 17.04
N PRO A 5 18.32 -4.63 17.00
CA PRO A 5 19.41 -4.95 16.08
C PRO A 5 19.06 -4.81 14.61
N ALA A 6 17.83 -5.18 14.21
CA ALA A 6 17.39 -5.02 12.81
C ALA A 6 17.24 -3.54 12.44
N GLU A 7 16.83 -2.72 13.40
CA GLU A 7 16.68 -1.28 13.21
C GLU A 7 18.05 -0.58 13.07
N GLU A 8 19.00 -0.89 13.94
CA GLU A 8 20.38 -0.37 13.87
C GLU A 8 21.09 -0.80 12.57
N MET A 9 20.88 -2.05 12.13
CA MET A 9 21.39 -2.51 10.83
C MET A 9 20.77 -1.73 9.65
N LEU A 10 19.48 -1.41 9.73
CA LEU A 10 18.79 -0.64 8.69
C LEU A 10 19.31 0.80 8.61
N TYR A 11 19.70 1.40 9.74
CA TYR A 11 20.31 2.73 9.76
C TYR A 11 21.60 2.78 8.93
N MET A 12 22.51 1.83 9.17
CA MET A 12 23.76 1.72 8.42
C MET A 12 23.52 1.43 6.93
N ALA A 13 22.54 0.57 6.63
CA ALA A 13 22.20 0.25 5.25
C ALA A 13 21.66 1.46 4.47
N MET A 14 20.91 2.35 5.13
CA MET A 14 20.32 3.54 4.53
C MET A 14 21.30 4.70 4.37
N GLU A 15 22.20 4.89 5.34
CA GLU A 15 23.13 6.03 5.35
C GLU A 15 24.43 5.73 4.62
N ASP A 16 25.03 4.58 4.90
CA ASP A 16 26.38 4.24 4.48
C ASP A 16 26.42 3.15 3.39
N PHE A 17 25.25 2.62 2.99
CA PHE A 17 25.15 1.43 2.14
C PHE A 17 26.04 0.30 2.66
N ARG A 18 26.03 0.07 3.97
CA ARG A 18 26.85 -0.96 4.63
C ARG A 18 26.04 -1.69 5.69
N VAL A 19 26.38 -2.95 5.93
CA VAL A 19 25.88 -3.71 7.09
C VAL A 19 27.01 -4.51 7.71
N ASP A 20 27.00 -4.65 9.02
CA ASP A 20 27.96 -5.49 9.73
C ASP A 20 27.33 -6.88 9.95
N VAL A 21 27.98 -7.93 9.41
CA VAL A 21 27.52 -9.31 9.57
C VAL A 21 28.39 -10.02 10.60
N ILE A 22 27.76 -10.61 11.61
CA ILE A 22 28.46 -11.40 12.62
C ILE A 22 28.78 -12.77 12.04
N VAL A 23 30.07 -13.09 11.94
CA VAL A 23 30.59 -14.38 11.50
C VAL A 23 31.21 -15.12 12.70
N GLY A 24 30.83 -16.39 12.87
CA GLY A 24 31.27 -17.25 13.98
C GLY A 24 30.22 -17.42 15.09
N LYS A 25 30.59 -18.11 16.17
CA LYS A 25 29.76 -18.35 17.36
C LYS A 25 30.57 -18.20 18.64
N GLY A 26 29.93 -17.72 19.70
CA GLY A 26 30.55 -17.59 21.03
C GLY A 26 31.64 -16.51 21.09
N PRO A 27 32.64 -16.62 21.99
CA PRO A 27 33.67 -15.62 22.22
C PRO A 27 34.56 -15.30 21.00
N GLY A 28 34.53 -16.13 19.95
CA GLY A 28 35.26 -15.93 18.70
C GLY A 28 34.43 -15.30 17.58
N ALA A 29 33.21 -14.84 17.85
CA ALA A 29 32.39 -14.14 16.86
C ALA A 29 33.00 -12.79 16.51
N THR A 30 33.07 -12.47 15.22
CA THR A 30 33.62 -11.20 14.71
C THR A 30 32.62 -10.53 13.79
N ALA A 31 32.56 -9.20 13.82
CA ALA A 31 31.74 -8.42 12.91
C ALA A 31 32.55 -8.07 11.67
N ILE A 32 32.05 -8.46 10.49
CA ILE A 32 32.67 -8.15 9.20
C ILE A 32 31.77 -7.15 8.48
N PRO A 33 32.28 -5.96 8.09
CA PRO A 33 31.52 -5.00 7.31
C PRO A 33 31.34 -5.53 5.88
N LEU A 34 30.10 -5.46 5.38
CA LEU A 34 29.74 -5.74 3.99
C LEU A 34 29.19 -4.49 3.34
N GLU A 35 29.77 -4.11 2.20
CA GLU A 35 29.23 -3.06 1.35
C GLU A 35 27.99 -3.56 0.60
N LEU A 36 26.97 -2.71 0.55
CA LEU A 36 25.76 -2.93 -0.20
C LEU A 36 25.81 -2.14 -1.51
N PRO A 37 25.27 -2.69 -2.61
CA PRO A 37 25.04 -1.88 -3.80
C PRO A 37 24.02 -0.79 -3.48
N PRO A 38 24.08 0.37 -4.17
CA PRO A 38 23.06 1.41 -4.03
C PRO A 38 21.66 0.85 -4.25
N PHE A 39 20.73 1.18 -3.36
CA PHE A 39 19.34 0.76 -3.43
C PHE A 39 18.39 1.86 -2.96
N THR A 40 17.09 1.72 -3.27
CA THR A 40 16.04 2.60 -2.78
C THR A 40 15.18 1.85 -1.78
N LEU A 41 15.22 2.26 -0.52
CA LEU A 41 14.33 1.73 0.50
C LEU A 41 12.94 2.39 0.41
N VAL A 42 11.89 1.56 0.28
CA VAL A 42 10.50 2.02 0.36
C VAL A 42 9.85 1.45 1.61
N GLY A 43 9.49 2.34 2.54
CA GLY A 43 8.77 1.98 3.77
C GLY A 43 7.29 2.34 3.68
N ALA A 44 6.42 1.48 4.22
CA ALA A 44 4.99 1.75 4.36
C ALA A 44 4.52 1.48 5.79
N THR A 45 3.82 2.42 6.40
CA THR A 45 3.25 2.29 7.75
C THR A 45 1.91 3.00 7.83
N THR A 46 0.98 2.44 8.60
CA THR A 46 -0.28 3.11 8.96
C THR A 46 -0.14 4.02 10.17
N ARG A 47 1.02 3.98 10.85
CA ARG A 47 1.29 4.71 12.09
C ARG A 47 2.68 5.33 12.06
N ALA A 48 2.84 6.37 11.23
CA ALA A 48 4.11 7.08 11.08
C ALA A 48 4.63 7.68 12.40
N GLY A 49 3.73 8.13 13.29
CA GLY A 49 4.10 8.65 14.61
C GLY A 49 4.68 7.60 15.58
N LEU A 50 4.63 6.32 15.24
CA LEU A 50 5.27 5.25 16.02
C LEU A 50 6.65 4.86 15.49
N LEU A 51 7.10 5.46 14.39
CA LEU A 51 8.46 5.26 13.92
C LEU A 51 9.43 6.02 14.83
N PRO A 52 10.51 5.37 15.31
CA PRO A 52 11.56 6.07 16.05
C PRO A 52 12.13 7.21 15.19
N PRO A 53 12.39 8.40 15.78
CA PRO A 53 12.94 9.53 15.04
C PRO A 53 14.18 9.18 14.21
N PRO A 54 15.17 8.40 14.70
CA PRO A 54 16.34 8.05 13.89
C PRO A 54 15.97 7.31 12.60
N LEU A 55 15.01 6.38 12.63
CA LEU A 55 14.57 5.69 11.42
C LEU A 55 13.86 6.63 10.45
N ARG A 56 12.95 7.46 10.99
CA ARG A 56 12.11 8.35 10.19
C ARG A 56 12.93 9.42 9.48
N ASP A 57 13.89 10.01 10.18
CA ASP A 57 14.66 11.15 9.69
C ASP A 57 15.65 10.75 8.58
N ARG A 58 15.90 9.45 8.39
CA ARG A 58 16.69 8.89 7.29
C ARG A 58 15.91 8.74 5.97
N PHE A 59 14.59 8.88 5.97
CA PHE A 59 13.81 8.88 4.73
C PHE A 59 13.85 10.27 4.07
N GLY A 60 14.58 10.39 2.96
CA GLY A 60 14.67 11.65 2.20
C GLY A 60 13.35 12.12 1.57
N PHE A 61 12.34 11.25 1.50
CA PHE A 61 11.00 11.58 1.04
C PHE A 61 9.96 10.87 1.90
N THR A 62 8.98 11.63 2.38
CA THR A 62 7.83 11.10 3.14
C THR A 62 6.54 11.59 2.52
N ALA A 63 5.66 10.66 2.16
CA ALA A 63 4.32 10.97 1.67
C ALA A 63 3.27 10.38 2.59
N HIS A 64 2.18 11.14 2.77
CA HIS A 64 0.99 10.67 3.45
C HIS A 64 -0.09 10.35 2.42
N MET A 65 -0.71 9.18 2.53
CA MET A 65 -1.87 8.83 1.73
C MET A 65 -3.12 9.24 2.48
N GLU A 66 -3.94 10.08 1.87
CA GLU A 66 -5.24 10.46 2.39
C GLU A 66 -6.34 9.55 1.82
N PHE A 67 -7.51 9.62 2.44
CA PHE A 67 -8.69 8.99 1.87
C PHE A 67 -9.09 9.71 0.58
N TYR A 68 -9.54 8.93 -0.38
CA TYR A 68 -9.99 9.45 -1.67
C TYR A 68 -11.33 10.14 -1.51
N ALA A 69 -11.52 11.26 -2.19
CA ALA A 69 -12.83 11.85 -2.34
C ALA A 69 -13.72 10.97 -3.24
N PRO A 70 -15.06 11.02 -3.09
CA PRO A 70 -15.99 10.20 -3.88
C PRO A 70 -15.73 10.30 -5.40
N ALA A 71 -15.55 11.52 -5.94
CA ALA A 71 -15.28 11.74 -7.36
C ALA A 71 -13.94 11.13 -7.84
N GLU A 72 -12.98 10.93 -6.95
CA GLU A 72 -11.73 10.22 -7.29
C GLU A 72 -11.94 8.71 -7.32
N LEU A 73 -12.78 8.20 -6.43
CA LEU A 73 -13.17 6.79 -6.42
C LEU A 73 -14.03 6.43 -7.63
N GLU A 74 -14.92 7.31 -8.08
CA GLU A 74 -15.68 7.11 -9.32
C GLU A 74 -14.74 6.91 -10.53
N ARG A 75 -13.67 7.71 -10.63
CA ARG A 75 -12.63 7.53 -11.67
C ARG A 75 -11.94 6.16 -11.58
N VAL A 76 -11.63 5.71 -10.36
CA VAL A 76 -11.07 4.38 -10.13
C VAL A 76 -12.07 3.29 -10.54
N ILE A 77 -13.34 3.44 -10.16
CA ILE A 77 -14.41 2.48 -10.45
C ILE A 77 -14.65 2.38 -11.95
N HIS A 78 -14.80 3.48 -12.68
CA HIS A 78 -14.98 3.46 -14.13
C HIS A 78 -13.77 2.84 -14.85
N ARG A 79 -12.54 3.11 -14.39
CA ARG A 79 -11.35 2.43 -14.92
C ARG A 79 -11.41 0.92 -14.67
N SER A 80 -11.74 0.52 -13.45
CA SER A 80 -11.82 -0.90 -13.07
C SER A 80 -12.95 -1.63 -13.78
N ALA A 81 -14.11 -0.98 -13.99
CA ALA A 81 -15.24 -1.54 -14.72
C ALA A 81 -14.87 -1.85 -16.16
N ARG A 82 -14.17 -0.92 -16.84
CA ARG A 82 -13.61 -1.16 -18.18
C ARG A 82 -12.62 -2.32 -18.21
N LEU A 83 -11.76 -2.47 -17.21
CA LEU A 83 -10.82 -3.60 -17.13
C LEU A 83 -11.49 -4.94 -16.84
N LEU A 84 -12.69 -4.93 -16.25
CA LEU A 84 -13.49 -6.10 -15.92
C LEU A 84 -14.56 -6.40 -16.97
N ASP A 85 -14.62 -5.60 -18.04
CA ASP A 85 -15.62 -5.68 -19.10
C ASP A 85 -17.07 -5.68 -18.56
N VAL A 86 -17.36 -4.74 -17.66
CA VAL A 86 -18.71 -4.53 -17.11
C VAL A 86 -19.20 -3.12 -17.41
N ALA A 87 -20.43 -3.02 -17.90
CA ALA A 87 -21.09 -1.75 -18.12
C ALA A 87 -21.58 -1.18 -16.78
N ILE A 88 -21.35 0.12 -16.55
CA ILE A 88 -21.73 0.82 -15.32
C ILE A 88 -22.11 2.26 -15.63
N ASP A 89 -23.25 2.68 -15.10
CA ASP A 89 -23.72 4.06 -15.20
C ASP A 89 -23.07 4.97 -14.15
N PRO A 90 -23.04 6.30 -14.39
CA PRO A 90 -22.50 7.24 -13.42
C PRO A 90 -23.13 7.11 -12.03
N ALA A 91 -24.44 6.88 -11.94
CA ALA A 91 -25.14 6.71 -10.67
C ALA A 91 -24.72 5.45 -9.91
N GLY A 92 -24.55 4.31 -10.60
CA GLY A 92 -24.04 3.08 -9.98
C GLY A 92 -22.59 3.23 -9.50
N ALA A 93 -21.75 3.94 -10.27
CA ALA A 93 -20.39 4.24 -9.84
C ALA A 93 -20.34 5.15 -8.61
N ALA A 94 -21.20 6.18 -8.56
CA ALA A 94 -21.34 7.09 -7.42
C ALA A 94 -21.80 6.34 -6.16
N GLU A 95 -22.75 5.41 -6.28
CA GLU A 95 -23.25 4.64 -5.14
C GLU A 95 -22.16 3.72 -4.55
N ILE A 96 -21.39 3.05 -5.41
CA ILE A 96 -20.23 2.26 -4.98
C ILE A 96 -19.17 3.17 -4.33
N ALA A 97 -18.88 4.33 -4.92
CA ALA A 97 -17.90 5.28 -4.39
C ALA A 97 -18.30 5.77 -2.99
N GLY A 98 -19.55 6.18 -2.79
CA GLY A 98 -20.09 6.65 -1.50
C GLY A 98 -19.97 5.60 -0.40
N ARG A 99 -20.12 4.31 -0.73
CA ARG A 99 -20.03 3.19 0.22
C ARG A 99 -18.62 2.65 0.45
N SER A 100 -17.61 3.22 -0.22
CA SER A 100 -16.25 2.67 -0.23
C SER A 100 -15.33 3.21 0.87
N ARG A 101 -15.82 4.10 1.74
CA ARG A 101 -15.06 4.70 2.86
C ARG A 101 -13.71 5.29 2.39
N GLY A 102 -13.73 6.04 1.30
CA GLY A 102 -12.53 6.69 0.74
C GLY A 102 -11.42 5.74 0.28
N THR A 103 -11.70 4.44 0.12
CA THR A 103 -10.67 3.41 -0.06
C THR A 103 -10.81 2.67 -1.39
N PRO A 104 -9.85 2.81 -2.33
CA PRO A 104 -9.89 2.13 -3.64
C PRO A 104 -10.00 0.60 -3.55
N ARG A 105 -9.36 -0.01 -2.54
CA ARG A 105 -9.44 -1.45 -2.29
C ARG A 105 -10.87 -1.91 -1.99
N ILE A 106 -11.64 -1.11 -1.25
CA ILE A 106 -13.04 -1.40 -0.92
C ILE A 106 -13.91 -1.17 -2.16
N ALA A 107 -13.71 -0.07 -2.88
CA ALA A 107 -14.42 0.23 -4.13
C ALA A 107 -14.32 -0.91 -5.14
N ASN A 108 -13.10 -1.38 -5.43
CA ASN A 108 -12.89 -2.50 -6.35
C ASN A 108 -13.48 -3.82 -5.84
N ARG A 109 -13.55 -4.01 -4.52
CA ARG A 109 -14.19 -5.20 -3.93
C ARG A 109 -15.71 -5.15 -4.10
N LEU A 110 -16.33 -3.99 -3.88
CA LEU A 110 -17.76 -3.78 -4.08
C LEU A 110 -18.12 -3.92 -5.55
N LEU A 111 -17.39 -3.26 -6.45
CA LEU A 111 -17.60 -3.37 -7.90
C LEU A 111 -17.63 -4.83 -8.39
N ARG A 112 -16.69 -5.68 -7.93
CA ARG A 112 -16.71 -7.10 -8.30
C ARG A 112 -17.97 -7.81 -7.84
N ARG A 113 -18.45 -7.53 -6.62
CA ARG A 113 -19.68 -8.13 -6.09
C ARG A 113 -20.93 -7.65 -6.82
N VAL A 114 -21.01 -6.35 -7.08
CA VAL A 114 -22.14 -5.75 -7.82
C VAL A 114 -22.17 -6.26 -9.25
N ARG A 115 -21.01 -6.38 -9.91
CA ARG A 115 -20.91 -7.04 -11.22
C ARG A 115 -21.47 -8.47 -11.19
N ASP A 116 -21.01 -9.29 -10.25
CA ASP A 116 -21.44 -10.70 -10.18
C ASP A 116 -22.97 -10.78 -9.98
N TYR A 117 -23.55 -9.86 -9.21
CA TYR A 117 -25.00 -9.73 -9.06
C TYR A 117 -25.67 -9.28 -10.37
N ALA A 118 -25.17 -8.21 -10.99
CA ALA A 118 -25.70 -7.65 -12.23
C ALA A 118 -25.68 -8.66 -13.37
N GLN A 119 -24.65 -9.50 -13.48
CA GLN A 119 -24.56 -10.56 -14.48
C GLN A 119 -25.69 -11.60 -14.37
N VAL A 120 -26.25 -11.80 -13.17
CA VAL A 120 -27.32 -12.77 -12.93
C VAL A 120 -28.70 -12.12 -12.87
N LYS A 121 -28.78 -10.85 -12.45
CA LYS A 121 -30.03 -10.18 -12.07
C LYS A 121 -30.34 -8.91 -12.86
N ALA A 122 -29.40 -8.36 -13.62
CA ALA A 122 -29.52 -7.09 -14.32
C ALA A 122 -28.75 -7.06 -15.65
N ASP A 123 -28.75 -8.18 -16.39
CA ASP A 123 -28.15 -8.31 -17.74
C ASP A 123 -26.70 -7.82 -17.88
N GLY A 124 -25.92 -7.86 -16.79
CA GLY A 124 -24.53 -7.42 -16.77
C GLY A 124 -24.32 -5.91 -16.74
N HIS A 125 -25.36 -5.11 -16.48
CA HIS A 125 -25.29 -3.65 -16.40
C HIS A 125 -25.50 -3.15 -14.96
N ILE A 126 -24.59 -2.30 -14.48
CA ILE A 126 -24.63 -1.75 -13.12
C ILE A 126 -25.27 -0.36 -13.14
N THR A 127 -26.40 -0.21 -12.45
CA THR A 127 -27.16 1.03 -12.27
C THR A 127 -27.20 1.46 -10.79
N GLU A 128 -27.95 2.50 -10.43
CA GLU A 128 -28.11 2.93 -9.04
C GLU A 128 -28.81 1.89 -8.16
N ASP A 129 -29.84 1.22 -8.68
CA ASP A 129 -30.65 0.23 -7.96
C ASP A 129 -29.99 -1.15 -7.76
N ILE A 130 -28.78 -1.35 -8.31
CA ILE A 130 -28.07 -2.64 -8.40
C ILE A 130 -26.80 -2.63 -7.55
#